data_AF-A0A5S3WP19-F1
#
_entry.id   AF-A0A5S3WP19-F1
#
_cell.length_a   1.000
_cell.length_b   1.000
_cell.length_c   1.000
_cell.angle_alpha   90.00
_cell.angle_beta   90.00
_cell.angle_gamma   90.00
#
_symmetry.space_group_name_H-M   'P 1'
#
loop_
_entity.id
_entity.type
_entity.pdbx_description
1 polymer ?
#
loop_
_entity_poly.entity_id
_entity_poly.type
_entity_poly.pdbx_seq_one_letter_code
_entity_poly.pdbx_strand_id
1 'polypeptide(L)'
;NMPSGLPFDLTYYIQLVELTGRCMRADKRGYISDSQPLLARLQIEPDNWLKLTTRFTKVFHGAVGRKQAITDYCEHLNKKRRVNLTRCERLLG
;
A
#
# COMPACT_ATOMS: atom_id res chain seq x y z
N ASN A 1 17.06 15.06 14.19
CA ASN A 1 15.84 14.66 14.94
C ASN A 1 14.69 14.47 13.97
N MET A 2 14.45 13.23 13.53
CA MET A 2 13.24 12.90 12.76
C MET A 2 12.09 12.75 13.78
N PRO A 3 10.92 13.37 13.54
CA PRO A 3 9.79 13.24 14.45
C PRO A 3 9.36 11.77 14.55
N SER A 4 8.94 11.34 15.74
CA SER A 4 8.31 10.04 15.95
C SER A 4 6.95 10.03 15.24
N GLY A 5 6.91 9.51 14.01
CA GLY A 5 5.70 9.42 13.21
C GLY A 5 5.99 9.09 11.75
N LEU A 6 4.95 8.92 10.95
CA LEU A 6 5.11 8.84 9.50
C LEU A 6 5.56 10.22 8.99
N PRO A 7 6.70 10.34 8.29
CA PRO A 7 7.12 11.58 7.67
C PRO A 7 6.27 11.82 6.42
N PHE A 8 5.01 12.21 6.63
CA PHE A 8 4.03 12.41 5.59
C PHE A 8 3.27 13.69 5.84
N ASP A 9 3.16 14.52 4.82
CA ASP A 9 2.40 15.76 4.90
C ASP A 9 0.89 15.45 4.92
N LEU A 10 0.15 16.10 5.81
CA LEU A 10 -1.28 15.85 6.01
C LEU A 10 -2.08 16.11 4.73
N THR A 11 -1.75 17.17 3.99
CA THR A 11 -2.43 17.53 2.75
C THR A 11 -2.26 16.42 1.73
N TYR A 12 -1.04 15.88 1.60
CA TYR A 12 -0.78 14.73 0.75
C TYR A 12 -1.60 13.50 1.14
N TYR A 13 -1.80 13.26 2.45
CA TYR A 13 -2.57 12.09 2.91
C TYR A 13 -4.03 12.21 2.53
N ILE A 14 -4.62 13.38 2.75
CA ILE A 14 -6.02 13.66 2.41
C ILE A 14 -6.21 13.54 0.89
N GLN A 15 -5.31 14.12 0.09
CA GLN A 15 -5.34 13.99 -1.37
C GLN A 15 -5.27 12.53 -1.84
N LEU A 16 -4.43 11.71 -1.19
CA LEU A 16 -4.31 10.29 -1.51
C LEU A 16 -5.61 9.53 -1.25
N VAL A 17 -6.23 9.78 -0.11
CA VAL A 17 -7.51 9.17 0.26
C VAL A 17 -8.61 9.59 -0.72
N GLU A 18 -8.70 10.89 -1.03
CA GLU A 18 -9.70 11.41 -1.96
C GLU A 18 -9.56 10.82 -3.36
N LEU A 19 -8.36 10.86 -3.94
CA LEU A 19 -8.10 10.31 -5.27
C LEU A 19 -8.38 8.81 -5.32
N THR A 20 -7.96 8.06 -4.29
CA THR A 20 -8.26 6.63 -4.19
C THR A 20 -9.77 6.38 -4.22
N GLY A 21 -10.54 7.15 -3.44
CA GLY A 21 -12.00 7.04 -3.41
C GLY A 21 -12.64 7.32 -4.78
N ARG A 22 -12.14 8.34 -5.49
CA ARG A 22 -12.58 8.68 -6.86
C ARG A 22 -12.25 7.59 -7.86
N CYS A 23 -11.10 6.92 -7.76
CA CYS A 23 -10.73 5.81 -8.63
C CYS A 23 -11.51 4.52 -8.34
N MET A 24 -11.98 4.30 -7.11
CA MET A 24 -12.70 3.07 -6.74
C MET A 24 -14.13 3.00 -7.30
N ARG A 25 -14.80 4.14 -7.48
CA ARG A 25 -16.22 4.21 -7.81
C ARG A 25 -16.46 4.64 -9.26
N ALA A 26 -16.11 3.74 -10.19
CA ALA A 26 -16.32 3.93 -11.63
C ALA A 26 -17.77 4.22 -12.04
N ASP A 27 -18.73 3.81 -11.20
CA ASP A 27 -20.17 4.00 -11.42
C ASP A 27 -20.70 5.35 -10.89
N LYS A 28 -19.86 6.20 -10.31
CA LYS A 28 -20.28 7.46 -9.68
C LYS A 28 -19.73 8.71 -10.39
N ARG A 29 -20.49 9.79 -10.28
CA ARG A 29 -20.06 11.13 -10.73
C ARG A 29 -18.79 11.54 -9.99
N GLY A 30 -17.79 11.99 -10.73
CA GLY A 30 -16.48 12.36 -10.18
C GLY A 30 -15.46 11.23 -10.15
N TYR A 31 -15.75 10.09 -10.81
CA TYR A 31 -14.76 9.07 -11.14
C TYR A 31 -13.60 9.67 -11.93
N ILE A 32 -12.39 9.21 -11.61
CA ILE A 32 -11.16 9.55 -12.30
C ILE A 32 -10.43 8.25 -12.63
N SER A 33 -10.03 8.09 -13.89
CA SER A 33 -9.27 6.92 -14.34
C SER A 33 -7.76 7.03 -14.09
N ASP A 34 -7.25 8.23 -13.85
CA ASP A 34 -5.81 8.51 -13.71
C ASP A 34 -5.48 9.18 -12.37
N SER A 35 -4.82 8.43 -11.49
CA SER A 35 -4.22 8.93 -10.25
C SER A 35 -2.69 8.81 -10.24
N GLN A 36 -2.07 8.64 -11.41
CA GLN A 36 -0.64 8.35 -11.56
C GLN A 36 0.30 9.35 -10.86
N PRO A 37 0.07 10.68 -10.86
CA PRO A 37 1.02 11.63 -10.28
C PRO A 37 1.29 11.41 -8.79
N LEU A 38 0.27 10.98 -8.03
CA LEU A 38 0.40 10.77 -6.59
C LEU A 38 0.94 9.37 -6.26
N LEU A 39 0.56 8.36 -7.05
CA LEU A 39 1.01 6.97 -6.87
C LEU A 39 2.47 6.76 -7.27
N ALA A 40 2.98 7.54 -8.22
CA ALA A 40 4.39 7.54 -8.59
C ALA A 40 5.32 7.78 -7.38
N ARG A 41 4.89 8.60 -6.40
CA ARG A 41 5.65 8.85 -5.17
C ARG A 41 5.70 7.65 -4.22
N LEU A 42 4.70 6.78 -4.27
CA LEU A 42 4.65 5.57 -3.46
C LEU A 42 5.46 4.43 -4.07
N GLN A 43 5.90 4.57 -5.32
CA GLN A 43 6.55 3.50 -6.10
C GLN A 43 5.69 2.23 -6.16
N ILE A 44 4.37 2.41 -6.22
CA ILE A 44 3.40 1.32 -6.36
C ILE A 44 2.67 1.53 -7.68
N GLU A 45 2.66 0.49 -8.51
CA GLU A 45 1.89 0.49 -9.77
C GLU A 45 0.41 0.83 -9.51
N PRO A 46 -0.23 1.66 -10.34
CA PRO A 46 -1.62 2.09 -10.12
C PRO A 46 -2.61 0.94 -9.93
N ASP A 47 -2.48 -0.13 -10.72
CA ASP A 47 -3.32 -1.32 -10.61
C ASP A 47 -3.10 -2.08 -9.30
N ASN A 48 -1.84 -2.15 -8.86
CA ASN A 48 -1.50 -2.73 -7.56
C ASN A 48 -2.08 -1.89 -6.42
N TRP A 49 -2.00 -0.55 -6.52
CA TRP A 49 -2.60 0.36 -5.54
C TRP A 49 -4.10 0.12 -5.39
N LEU A 50 -4.85 0.10 -6.50
CA LEU A 50 -6.29 -0.12 -6.45
C LEU A 50 -6.64 -1.49 -5.86
N LYS A 51 -5.87 -2.52 -6.19
CA LYS A 51 -6.02 -3.85 -5.61
C LYS A 51 -5.75 -3.87 -4.11
N LEU A 52 -4.70 -3.16 -3.66
CA LEU A 52 -4.34 -3.06 -2.26
C LEU A 52 -5.44 -2.33 -1.47
N THR A 53 -5.92 -1.19 -1.94
CA THR A 53 -6.92 -0.37 -1.22
C THR A 53 -8.32 -0.98 -1.20
N THR A 54 -8.65 -1.84 -2.16
CA THR A 54 -9.96 -2.51 -2.23
C THR A 54 -9.99 -3.93 -1.68
N ARG A 55 -8.86 -4.64 -1.69
CA ARG A 55 -8.80 -6.08 -1.37
C ARG A 55 -7.71 -6.45 -0.37
N PHE A 56 -7.17 -5.48 0.38
CA PHE A 56 -6.04 -5.70 1.30
C PHE A 56 -6.14 -7.00 2.12
N THR A 57 -7.25 -7.18 2.85
CA THR A 57 -7.49 -8.33 3.74
C THR A 57 -7.80 -9.63 3.01
N LYS A 58 -8.18 -9.56 1.73
CA LYS A 58 -8.33 -10.74 0.84
C LYS A 58 -6.99 -11.15 0.22
N VAL A 59 -6.07 -10.20 0.07
CA VAL A 59 -4.76 -10.42 -0.54
C VAL A 59 -3.74 -10.91 0.49
N PHE A 60 -3.81 -10.41 1.72
CA PHE A 60 -2.86 -10.72 2.78
C PHE A 60 -3.54 -11.34 4.00
N HIS A 61 -2.90 -12.35 4.57
CA HIS A 61 -3.37 -13.07 5.78
C HIS A 61 -2.28 -13.12 6.85
N GLY A 62 -1.55 -12.01 7.06
CA GLY A 62 -0.43 -11.94 7.99
C GLY A 62 0.39 -10.68 7.81
N ALA A 63 1.66 -10.70 8.23
CA ALA A 63 2.57 -9.56 8.09
C ALA A 63 2.74 -9.12 6.63
N VAL A 64 2.81 -7.81 6.42
CA VAL A 64 2.91 -7.14 5.12
C VAL A 64 3.97 -6.05 5.25
N GLY A 65 4.86 -5.93 4.27
CA GLY A 65 5.93 -4.95 4.28
C GLY A 65 7.00 -5.23 3.24
N ARG A 66 8.07 -4.43 3.24
CA ARG A 66 9.25 -4.69 2.41
C ARG A 66 9.93 -5.99 2.86
N LYS A 67 10.66 -6.64 1.94
CA LYS A 67 11.34 -7.92 2.17
C LYS A 67 12.15 -7.97 3.46
N GLN A 68 12.93 -6.92 3.74
CA GLN A 68 13.76 -6.85 4.94
C GLN A 68 12.90 -6.82 6.20
N ALA A 69 11.92 -5.92 6.27
CA ALA A 69 11.01 -5.80 7.41
C ALA A 69 10.23 -7.10 7.69
N ILE A 70 9.80 -7.83 6.65
CA ILE A 70 9.17 -9.14 6.81
C ILE A 70 10.15 -10.18 7.35
N THR A 71 11.40 -10.14 6.87
CA THR A 71 12.45 -11.06 7.32
C THR A 71 12.77 -10.81 8.79
N ASP A 72 13.02 -9.56 9.18
CA ASP A 72 13.27 -9.16 10.56
C ASP A 72 12.10 -9.53 11.48
N TYR A 73 10.85 -9.28 11.03
CA TYR A 73 9.64 -9.67 11.76
C TYR A 73 9.53 -11.19 11.97
N CYS A 74 9.84 -11.97 10.93
CA CYS A 74 9.78 -13.43 11.02
C CYS A 74 10.88 -13.99 11.93
N GLU A 75 12.10 -13.44 11.87
CA GLU A 75 13.22 -13.83 12.73
C GLU A 75 12.93 -13.50 14.19
N HIS A 76 12.49 -12.27 14.49
CA HIS A 76 12.12 -11.85 15.84
C HIS A 76 11.02 -12.75 16.44
N LEU A 77 10.05 -13.19 15.64
CA LEU A 77 8.98 -14.08 16.10
C LEU A 77 9.29 -15.58 15.97
N ASN A 78 10.53 -15.96 15.63
CA ASN A 78 10.93 -17.36 15.39
C ASN A 78 10.04 -18.10 14.37
N LYS A 79 9.48 -17.37 13.39
CA LYS A 79 8.64 -17.91 12.33
C LYS A 79 9.49 -18.39 11.17
N LYS A 80 9.45 -19.70 10.90
CA LYS A 80 10.17 -20.31 9.75
C LYS A 80 9.62 -19.91 8.37
N ARG A 81 8.33 -19.52 8.28
CA ARG A 81 7.64 -19.22 7.01
C ARG A 81 7.34 -17.73 6.85
N ARG A 82 7.70 -17.19 5.68
CA ARG A 82 7.39 -15.82 5.24
C ARG A 82 6.18 -15.81 4.29
N VAL A 83 4.97 -16.03 4.84
CA VAL A 83 3.75 -16.36 4.07
C VAL A 83 3.42 -15.35 2.97
N ASN A 84 3.58 -14.05 3.23
CA ASN A 84 3.19 -13.00 2.30
C ASN A 84 4.36 -12.43 1.47
N LEU A 85 5.59 -12.94 1.60
CA LEU A 85 6.77 -12.30 1.00
C LEU A 85 6.62 -12.09 -0.50
N THR A 86 6.32 -13.14 -1.25
CA THR A 86 6.12 -13.07 -2.70
C THR A 86 4.99 -12.13 -3.11
N ARG A 87 3.91 -12.05 -2.30
CA ARG A 87 2.81 -11.10 -2.57
C ARG A 87 3.23 -9.66 -2.28
N CYS A 88 4.06 -9.45 -1.26
CA CYS A 88 4.56 -8.12 -0.92
C CYS A 88 5.52 -7.61 -1.99
N GLU A 89 6.49 -8.42 -2.42
CA GLU A 89 7.40 -8.07 -3.53
C GLU A 89 6.61 -7.71 -4.80
N ARG A 90 5.57 -8.48 -5.13
CA ARG A 90 4.77 -8.20 -6.34
C ARG A 90 3.90 -6.94 -6.24
N LEU A 91 3.34 -6.63 -5.07
CA LEU A 91 2.29 -5.62 -4.94
C LEU A 91 2.77 -4.29 -4.35
N LEU A 92 3.87 -4.30 -3.59
CA LEU A 92 4.37 -3.13 -2.86
C LEU A 92 5.71 -2.58 -3.41
N GLY A 93 6.29 -3.25 -4.41
CA GLY A 93 7.64 -2.97 -4.92
C GLY A 93 8.70 -3.72 -4.11
#